data_AF-A0A965M4P0-F1
#
_entry.id   AF-A0A965M4P0-F1
#
_cell.length_a   1.000
_cell.length_b   1.000
_cell.length_c   1.000
_cell.angle_alpha   90.00
_cell.angle_beta   90.00
_cell.angle_gamma   90.00
#
_symmetry.space_group_name_H-M   'P 1'
#
loop_
_entity.id
_entity.type
_entity.pdbx_description
1 polymer ?
#
loop_
_entity_poly.entity_id
_entity_poly.type
_entity_poly.pdbx_seq_one_letter_code
_entity_poly.pdbx_strand_id
1 'polypeptide(L)'
;TPLLVVSEPEKPNTTAQTTRSLIRWNYWIDSSTPVPTPETLAYDSLAGLFEGSMYRVSGWYRPHNNSLMKNLNRPCGQINREQFVLQIYSRVHPLDSYSPATTSRTVTAPLTLSFSVTPKVPSSGLVQTVIWKIDGVTQIGQTDTSFSTLSDFVGNGSHTVSAIVQDPTPFVRLDSSNLLNSTTTWPLTLSGQIPATLANWRNTYGADTAILSSDRLPNLIKYALGLAANVAATPAEAITGSITTNYFTLTIPRRMRRGDVTYTVQVSNDLVTWNSGPSYTVTLQDSETQLVVRDAIPYSSSAKRFYRLAVQAAP
;
A
#
# COMPACT_ATOMS: atom_id res chain seq x y z
N THR A 1 -44.26 3.48 51.13
CA THR A 1 -42.93 3.14 50.58
C THR A 1 -42.64 4.10 49.45
N PRO A 2 -41.66 5.01 49.55
CA PRO A 2 -41.33 5.85 48.42
C PRO A 2 -40.72 4.97 47.32
N LEU A 3 -41.29 5.02 46.12
CA LEU A 3 -40.70 4.39 44.94
C LEU A 3 -39.31 4.98 44.73
N LEU A 4 -38.28 4.15 44.80
CA LEU A 4 -36.95 4.46 44.28
C LEU A 4 -37.12 4.81 42.80
N VAL A 5 -37.09 6.10 42.47
CA VAL A 5 -36.98 6.56 41.08
C VAL A 5 -35.57 6.22 40.64
N VAL A 6 -35.38 5.02 40.12
CA VAL A 6 -34.17 4.67 39.38
C VAL A 6 -34.17 5.60 38.17
N SER A 7 -33.28 6.59 38.15
CA SER A 7 -33.05 7.36 36.94
C SER A 7 -32.47 6.40 35.91
N GLU A 8 -33.28 6.05 34.90
CA GLU A 8 -32.83 5.21 33.79
C GLU A 8 -31.53 5.78 33.20
N PRO A 9 -30.47 4.97 33.06
CA PRO A 9 -29.21 5.47 32.51
C PRO A 9 -29.43 5.87 31.06
N GLU A 10 -28.83 7.00 30.69
CA GLU A 10 -28.82 7.47 29.31
C GLU A 10 -28.36 6.36 28.35
N LYS A 11 -28.92 6.38 27.14
CA LYS A 11 -28.55 5.47 26.04
C LYS A 11 -27.94 6.29 24.91
N PRO A 12 -27.25 5.66 23.94
CA PRO A 12 -26.59 6.40 22.86
C PRO A 12 -27.50 7.35 22.07
N ASN A 13 -28.81 7.09 22.02
CA ASN A 13 -29.80 7.91 21.31
C ASN A 13 -30.80 8.63 22.25
N THR A 14 -30.48 8.80 23.54
CA THR A 14 -31.33 9.57 24.46
C THR A 14 -30.54 10.19 25.61
N THR A 15 -30.83 11.44 25.94
CA THR A 15 -30.13 12.19 26.99
C THR A 15 -31.09 13.11 27.76
N ALA A 16 -30.75 13.42 29.01
CA ALA A 16 -31.39 14.49 29.78
C ALA A 16 -30.60 15.81 29.71
N GLN A 17 -29.44 15.82 29.05
CA GLN A 17 -28.57 17.00 28.92
C GLN A 17 -29.09 17.96 27.84
N THR A 18 -29.06 19.26 28.15
CA THR A 18 -29.35 20.34 27.19
C THR A 18 -28.11 21.17 26.84
N THR A 19 -27.06 21.10 27.67
CA THR A 19 -25.76 21.70 27.36
C THR A 19 -25.15 20.96 26.18
N ARG A 20 -24.98 21.65 25.04
CA ARG A 20 -24.52 21.04 23.78
C ARG A 20 -23.28 20.15 23.92
N SER A 21 -22.27 20.59 24.67
CA SER A 21 -21.02 19.84 24.85
C SER A 21 -21.22 18.52 25.61
N LEU A 22 -22.29 18.40 26.39
CA LEU A 22 -22.64 17.20 27.17
C LEU A 22 -23.59 16.25 26.40
N ILE A 23 -24.10 16.66 25.24
CA ILE A 23 -24.94 15.80 24.40
C ILE A 23 -24.04 14.73 23.76
N ARG A 24 -24.41 13.46 23.92
CA ARG A 24 -23.61 12.30 23.47
C ARG A 24 -23.30 12.30 21.99
N TRP A 25 -24.20 12.82 21.16
CA TRP A 25 -24.06 12.90 19.70
C TRP A 25 -23.77 14.33 19.22
N ASN A 26 -23.18 15.18 20.05
CA ASN A 26 -22.93 16.58 19.71
C ASN A 26 -22.14 16.77 18.39
N TYR A 27 -21.24 15.84 18.04
CA TYR A 27 -20.46 15.81 16.80
C TYR A 27 -21.30 15.49 15.55
N TRP A 28 -22.55 15.04 15.74
CA TRP A 28 -23.54 14.95 14.67
C TRP A 28 -24.36 16.23 14.52
N ILE A 29 -24.49 17.05 15.56
CA ILE A 29 -25.32 18.26 15.53
C ILE A 29 -24.52 19.41 14.92
N ASP A 30 -24.93 19.85 13.74
CA ASP A 30 -24.34 21.02 13.10
C ASP A 30 -24.38 22.25 14.02
N SER A 31 -23.39 23.13 13.88
CA SER A 31 -23.24 24.32 14.74
C SER A 31 -24.43 25.26 14.65
N SER A 32 -25.11 25.31 13.50
CA SER A 32 -26.29 26.14 13.24
C SER A 32 -27.62 25.51 13.70
N THR A 33 -27.67 24.20 13.99
CA THR A 33 -28.91 23.53 14.43
C THR A 33 -29.25 23.98 15.85
N PRO A 34 -30.42 24.54 16.16
CA PRO A 34 -30.75 24.97 17.52
C PRO A 34 -30.76 23.82 18.52
N VAL A 35 -30.47 24.10 19.79
CA VAL A 35 -30.51 23.13 20.90
C VAL A 35 -31.26 23.77 22.09
N PRO A 36 -32.45 23.28 22.49
CA PRO A 36 -33.24 22.21 21.84
C PRO A 36 -33.64 22.54 20.39
N THR A 37 -33.81 21.50 19.57
CA THR A 37 -34.14 21.64 18.14
C THR A 37 -35.66 21.64 17.94
N PRO A 38 -36.23 22.66 17.27
CA PRO A 38 -37.66 22.71 16.96
C PRO A 38 -38.10 21.52 16.08
N GLU A 39 -39.26 20.94 16.38
CA GLU A 39 -39.89 19.89 15.55
C GLU A 39 -40.57 20.48 14.31
N THR A 40 -39.76 20.98 13.37
CA THR A 40 -40.24 21.52 12.09
C THR A 40 -39.59 20.79 10.92
N LEU A 41 -40.22 20.83 9.75
CA LEU A 41 -39.71 20.20 8.53
C LEU A 41 -38.28 20.64 8.17
N ALA A 42 -37.86 21.84 8.61
CA ALA A 42 -36.50 22.34 8.39
C ALA A 42 -35.41 21.50 9.08
N TYR A 43 -35.74 20.75 10.13
CA TYR A 43 -34.79 19.96 10.92
C TYR A 43 -35.04 18.44 10.82
N ASP A 44 -36.02 17.99 10.04
CA ASP A 44 -36.45 16.58 10.00
C ASP A 44 -35.35 15.60 9.53
N SER A 45 -34.47 16.06 8.66
CA SER A 45 -33.34 15.28 8.13
C SER A 45 -32.04 15.43 8.92
N LEU A 46 -32.03 16.32 9.93
CA LEU A 46 -30.83 16.68 10.68
C LEU A 46 -30.75 15.94 12.01
N ALA A 47 -29.52 15.76 12.50
CA ALA A 47 -29.28 15.43 13.89
C ALA A 47 -29.45 16.69 14.76
N GLY A 48 -30.22 16.57 15.82
CA GLY A 48 -30.56 17.65 16.74
C GLY A 48 -30.79 17.15 18.16
N LEU A 49 -31.40 18.00 18.99
CA LEU A 49 -31.83 17.68 20.35
C LEU A 49 -33.35 17.92 20.44
N PHE A 50 -34.14 16.94 20.02
CA PHE A 50 -35.60 17.04 20.00
C PHE A 50 -36.20 16.55 21.32
N GLU A 51 -37.08 17.32 21.94
CA GLU A 51 -37.68 16.97 23.23
C GLU A 51 -38.70 15.83 23.09
N GLY A 52 -38.70 14.91 24.04
CA GLY A 52 -39.55 13.72 24.08
C GLY A 52 -38.75 12.46 23.75
N SER A 53 -38.50 11.63 24.76
CA SER A 53 -37.79 10.35 24.68
C SER A 53 -38.05 9.54 25.96
N MET A 54 -37.64 8.27 26.00
CA MET A 54 -37.82 7.37 27.16
C MET A 54 -39.26 7.36 27.71
N TYR A 55 -40.26 7.34 26.83
CA TYR A 55 -41.68 7.36 27.19
C TYR A 55 -42.13 8.61 27.97
N ARG A 56 -41.38 9.72 27.85
CA ARG A 56 -41.66 11.01 28.48
C ARG A 56 -41.81 12.09 27.40
N VAL A 57 -42.69 13.05 27.67
CA VAL A 57 -42.93 14.20 26.78
C VAL A 57 -41.99 15.39 27.04
N SER A 58 -41.33 15.43 28.20
CA SER A 58 -40.42 16.51 28.58
C SER A 58 -39.23 16.04 29.41
N GLY A 59 -38.16 16.83 29.40
CA GLY A 59 -36.94 16.60 30.19
C GLY A 59 -36.01 15.48 29.68
N TRP A 60 -36.38 14.83 28.56
CA TRP A 60 -35.56 13.84 27.87
C TRP A 60 -35.60 14.10 26.37
N TYR A 61 -34.48 13.90 25.70
CA TYR A 61 -34.29 14.31 24.32
C TYR A 61 -33.79 13.16 23.46
N ARG A 62 -34.13 13.21 22.18
CA ARG A 62 -33.75 12.25 21.13
C ARG A 62 -33.01 12.94 19.98
N PRO A 63 -32.20 12.20 19.20
CA PRO A 63 -31.34 12.79 18.17
C PRO A 63 -32.05 13.22 16.89
N HIS A 64 -33.25 12.73 16.59
CA HIS A 64 -33.96 13.04 15.35
C HIS A 64 -35.43 13.34 15.63
N ASN A 65 -36.03 14.22 14.85
CA ASN A 65 -37.46 14.52 14.99
C ASN A 65 -38.30 13.25 14.83
N ASN A 66 -37.98 12.47 13.80
CA ASN A 66 -38.60 11.17 13.52
C ASN A 66 -37.56 10.15 13.03
N SER A 67 -37.67 8.89 13.44
CA SER A 67 -36.80 7.80 13.00
C SER A 67 -37.44 6.44 13.30
N LEU A 68 -36.82 5.35 12.83
CA LEU A 68 -37.24 3.97 13.16
C LEU A 68 -37.40 3.75 14.67
N MET A 69 -36.59 4.41 15.51
CA MET A 69 -36.64 4.25 16.97
C MET A 69 -37.79 5.05 17.63
N LYS A 70 -38.52 5.87 16.86
CA LYS A 70 -39.74 6.58 17.30
C LYS A 70 -40.99 5.98 16.65
N ASN A 71 -40.95 5.75 15.34
CA ASN A 71 -42.07 5.23 14.55
C ASN A 71 -41.59 4.15 13.56
N LEU A 72 -42.38 3.08 13.41
CA LEU A 72 -42.12 2.04 12.42
C LEU A 72 -42.19 2.59 10.98
N ASN A 73 -41.63 1.83 10.03
CA ASN A 73 -41.59 2.18 8.59
C ASN A 73 -40.85 3.50 8.30
N ARG A 74 -39.84 3.83 9.12
CA ARG A 74 -38.95 4.97 8.91
C ARG A 74 -37.51 4.50 8.78
N PRO A 75 -36.64 5.26 8.09
CA PRO A 75 -35.21 5.00 8.11
C PRO A 75 -34.63 5.04 9.53
N CYS A 76 -33.57 4.27 9.76
CA CYS A 76 -32.78 4.38 10.98
C CYS A 76 -32.02 5.72 10.97
N GLY A 77 -32.19 6.50 12.05
CA GLY A 77 -31.50 7.79 12.21
C GLY A 77 -29.98 7.63 12.29
N GLN A 78 -29.23 8.66 11.93
CA GLN A 78 -27.76 8.66 11.83
C GLN A 78 -27.10 8.15 13.13
N ILE A 79 -27.50 8.68 14.28
CA ILE A 79 -26.99 8.27 15.60
C ILE A 79 -27.24 6.79 15.87
N ASN A 80 -28.46 6.28 15.64
CA ASN A 80 -28.72 4.86 15.87
C ASN A 80 -27.96 3.97 14.87
N ARG A 81 -27.84 4.42 13.61
CA ARG A 81 -27.10 3.70 12.57
C ARG A 81 -25.61 3.60 12.89
N GLU A 82 -24.99 4.68 13.34
CA GLU A 82 -23.60 4.67 13.83
C GLU A 82 -23.43 3.63 14.93
N GLN A 83 -24.33 3.63 15.91
CA GLN A 83 -24.25 2.70 17.03
C GLN A 83 -24.45 1.25 16.60
N PHE A 84 -25.34 0.97 15.64
CA PHE A 84 -25.45 -0.37 15.08
C PHE A 84 -24.16 -0.81 14.39
N VAL A 85 -23.54 0.05 13.59
CA VAL A 85 -22.27 -0.27 12.92
C VAL A 85 -21.17 -0.54 13.94
N LEU A 86 -21.00 0.33 14.95
CA LEU A 86 -20.03 0.14 16.02
C LEU A 86 -20.28 -1.16 16.82
N GLN A 87 -21.54 -1.51 17.09
CA GLN A 87 -21.87 -2.75 17.81
C GLN A 87 -21.72 -4.02 16.95
N ILE A 88 -21.78 -3.91 15.63
CA ILE A 88 -21.41 -5.01 14.74
C ILE A 88 -19.89 -5.19 14.80
N TYR A 89 -19.12 -4.12 14.58
CA TYR A 89 -17.65 -4.21 14.59
C TYR A 89 -17.03 -4.47 15.96
N SER A 90 -17.76 -4.29 17.06
CA SER A 90 -17.33 -4.79 18.38
C SER A 90 -17.36 -6.32 18.49
N ARG A 91 -18.00 -7.01 17.54
CA ARG A 91 -18.15 -8.47 17.52
C ARG A 91 -17.48 -9.13 16.31
N VAL A 92 -17.23 -8.38 15.24
CA VAL A 92 -16.58 -8.89 14.03
C VAL A 92 -15.49 -7.93 13.56
N HIS A 93 -14.38 -8.48 13.06
CA HIS A 93 -13.30 -7.66 12.49
C HIS A 93 -13.56 -7.35 11.01
N PRO A 94 -13.14 -6.18 10.49
CA PRO A 94 -13.17 -5.86 9.06
C PRO A 94 -12.43 -6.85 8.13
N LEU A 95 -11.60 -7.73 8.69
CA LEU A 95 -10.68 -8.63 8.00
C LEU A 95 -11.07 -10.10 8.27
N ASP A 96 -11.19 -10.92 7.23
CA ASP A 96 -11.44 -12.37 7.34
C ASP A 96 -10.16 -13.18 7.49
N SER A 97 -9.14 -12.86 6.71
CA SER A 97 -7.85 -13.58 6.75
C SER A 97 -6.72 -12.73 6.17
N TYR A 98 -5.48 -13.18 6.37
CA TYR A 98 -4.29 -12.55 5.81
C TYR A 98 -3.20 -13.59 5.56
N SER A 99 -2.26 -13.27 4.68
CA SER A 99 -1.10 -14.10 4.35
C SER A 99 0.15 -13.22 4.21
N PRO A 100 1.34 -13.67 4.66
CA PRO A 100 1.60 -14.93 5.37
C PRO A 100 0.93 -15.01 6.75
N ALA A 101 0.54 -16.22 7.18
CA ALA A 101 0.00 -16.43 8.54
C ALA A 101 1.08 -16.23 9.62
N THR A 102 2.34 -16.56 9.30
CA THR A 102 3.49 -16.28 10.15
C THR A 102 3.77 -14.79 10.14
N THR A 103 3.70 -14.15 11.31
CA THR A 103 3.86 -12.70 11.40
C THR A 103 5.32 -12.27 11.41
N SER A 104 6.25 -13.07 11.91
CA SER A 104 7.69 -12.78 11.85
C SER A 104 8.41 -13.59 10.78
N ARG A 105 9.26 -12.94 9.97
CA ARG A 105 10.06 -13.62 8.95
C ARG A 105 11.50 -13.10 8.89
N THR A 106 12.45 -14.02 8.79
CA THR A 106 13.85 -13.71 8.46
C THR A 106 14.11 -14.01 6.98
N VAL A 107 14.77 -13.08 6.29
CA VAL A 107 15.17 -13.23 4.89
C VAL A 107 16.65 -12.89 4.78
N THR A 108 17.45 -13.85 4.32
CA THR A 108 18.93 -13.80 4.33
C THR A 108 19.54 -13.61 2.93
N ALA A 109 18.70 -13.51 1.91
CA ALA A 109 19.08 -13.27 0.53
C ALA A 109 17.97 -12.49 -0.18
N PRO A 110 18.27 -11.83 -1.30
CA PRO A 110 17.29 -11.12 -2.11
C PRO A 110 16.05 -11.97 -2.42
N LEU A 111 14.84 -11.48 -2.12
CA LEU A 111 13.59 -12.20 -2.37
C LEU A 111 12.41 -11.27 -2.67
N THR A 112 11.42 -11.75 -3.43
CA THR A 112 10.11 -11.09 -3.52
C THR A 112 9.29 -11.41 -2.28
N LEU A 113 8.95 -10.38 -1.52
CA LEU A 113 8.03 -10.45 -0.40
C LEU A 113 6.61 -10.27 -0.94
N SER A 114 5.70 -11.19 -0.60
CA SER A 114 4.30 -11.13 -1.01
C SER A 114 3.41 -11.23 0.21
N PHE A 115 2.42 -10.36 0.26
CA PHE A 115 1.44 -10.23 1.33
C PHE A 115 0.05 -10.14 0.74
N SER A 116 -0.94 -10.64 1.46
CA SER A 116 -2.34 -10.44 1.11
C SER A 116 -3.22 -10.31 2.34
N VAL A 117 -4.34 -9.63 2.14
CA VAL A 117 -5.44 -9.52 3.08
C VAL A 117 -6.72 -9.94 2.38
N THR A 118 -7.63 -10.54 3.12
CA THR A 118 -8.99 -10.84 2.66
C THR A 118 -9.94 -9.99 3.49
N PRO A 119 -10.30 -8.77 3.05
CA PRO A 119 -11.31 -7.98 3.71
C PRO A 119 -12.67 -8.68 3.68
N LYS A 120 -13.51 -8.42 4.69
CA LYS A 120 -14.92 -8.78 4.62
C LYS A 120 -15.58 -8.06 3.46
N VAL A 121 -16.38 -8.78 2.67
CA VAL A 121 -17.10 -8.21 1.53
C VAL A 121 -18.56 -7.97 1.90
N PRO A 122 -19.03 -6.72 1.96
CA PRO A 122 -20.44 -6.45 2.21
C PRO A 122 -21.28 -6.82 0.98
N SER A 123 -22.46 -7.40 1.20
CA SER A 123 -23.40 -7.76 0.12
C SER A 123 -24.04 -6.54 -0.56
N SER A 124 -23.97 -5.37 0.09
CA SER A 124 -24.39 -4.08 -0.45
C SER A 124 -23.62 -2.96 0.25
N GLY A 125 -23.39 -1.84 -0.44
CA GLY A 125 -22.65 -0.69 0.11
C GLY A 125 -21.22 -0.57 -0.44
N LEU A 126 -20.41 0.23 0.27
CA LEU A 126 -19.02 0.48 -0.12
C LEU A 126 -18.15 -0.74 0.22
N VAL A 127 -17.19 -1.04 -0.66
CA VAL A 127 -16.18 -2.07 -0.38
C VAL A 127 -15.16 -1.55 0.62
N GLN A 128 -14.60 -2.47 1.42
CA GLN A 128 -13.51 -2.15 2.33
C GLN A 128 -12.30 -1.64 1.55
N THR A 129 -11.56 -0.70 2.13
CA THR A 129 -10.34 -0.14 1.55
C THR A 129 -9.11 -0.75 2.20
N VAL A 130 -8.00 -0.83 1.46
CA VAL A 130 -6.72 -1.37 1.94
C VAL A 130 -5.63 -0.31 1.80
N ILE A 131 -4.84 -0.13 2.86
CA ILE A 131 -3.67 0.75 2.89
C ILE A 131 -2.45 -0.09 3.29
N TRP A 132 -1.47 -0.20 2.40
CA TRP A 132 -0.19 -0.84 2.68
C TRP A 132 0.84 0.15 3.21
N LYS A 133 1.63 -0.26 4.20
CA LYS A 133 2.75 0.52 4.75
C LYS A 133 4.00 -0.33 4.90
N ILE A 134 5.16 0.30 4.70
CA ILE A 134 6.48 -0.21 5.09
C ILE A 134 7.04 0.76 6.12
N ASP A 135 7.43 0.27 7.29
CA ASP A 135 7.98 1.06 8.39
C ASP A 135 7.12 2.28 8.76
N GLY A 136 5.79 2.07 8.75
CA GLY A 136 4.80 3.12 9.04
C GLY A 136 4.52 4.08 7.87
N VAL A 137 5.28 4.02 6.77
CA VAL A 137 5.13 4.87 5.59
C VAL A 137 4.19 4.23 4.56
N THR A 138 3.15 4.96 4.16
CA THR A 138 2.17 4.52 3.16
C THR A 138 2.81 4.29 1.79
N GLN A 139 2.53 3.12 1.21
CA GLN A 139 2.91 2.77 -0.16
C GLN A 139 1.86 3.32 -1.14
N ILE A 140 2.12 4.51 -1.69
CA ILE A 140 1.18 5.24 -2.55
C ILE A 140 0.82 4.39 -3.78
N GLY A 141 -0.48 4.35 -4.11
CA GLY A 141 -1.01 3.58 -5.24
C GLY A 141 -1.15 2.07 -4.97
N GLN A 142 -0.71 1.57 -3.83
CA GLN A 142 -0.87 0.17 -3.42
C GLN A 142 -2.13 0.04 -2.56
N THR A 143 -3.27 -0.22 -3.21
CA THR A 143 -4.60 -0.33 -2.55
C THR A 143 -5.28 -1.68 -2.79
N ASP A 144 -4.63 -2.58 -3.52
CA ASP A 144 -5.16 -3.92 -3.78
C ASP A 144 -5.10 -4.81 -2.53
N THR A 145 -5.85 -5.90 -2.56
CA THR A 145 -5.84 -6.92 -1.50
C THR A 145 -4.53 -7.72 -1.44
N SER A 146 -3.68 -7.59 -2.45
CA SER A 146 -2.32 -8.15 -2.48
C SER A 146 -1.28 -7.04 -2.62
N PHE A 147 -0.15 -7.21 -1.95
CA PHE A 147 1.01 -6.34 -2.07
C PHE A 147 2.28 -7.17 -2.22
N SER A 148 3.16 -6.76 -3.11
CA SER A 148 4.48 -7.37 -3.26
C SER A 148 5.57 -6.32 -3.40
N THR A 149 6.73 -6.61 -2.82
CA THR A 149 7.91 -5.76 -2.89
C THR A 149 9.18 -6.61 -2.87
N LEU A 150 10.27 -6.11 -3.44
CA LEU A 150 11.58 -6.73 -3.32
C LEU A 150 12.17 -6.40 -1.95
N SER A 151 12.68 -7.40 -1.24
CA SER A 151 13.35 -7.19 0.05
C SER A 151 14.58 -6.28 -0.05
N ASP A 152 15.23 -6.23 -1.22
CA ASP A 152 16.36 -5.31 -1.47
C ASP A 152 15.95 -3.83 -1.52
N PHE A 153 14.69 -3.55 -1.88
CA PHE A 153 14.16 -2.18 -1.85
C PHE A 153 13.94 -1.71 -0.41
N VAL A 154 13.60 -2.64 0.49
CA VAL A 154 13.45 -2.39 1.91
C VAL A 154 14.82 -2.26 2.59
N GLY A 155 15.78 -3.10 2.20
CA GLY A 155 17.16 -3.07 2.69
C GLY A 155 17.42 -4.03 3.85
N ASN A 156 18.66 -4.03 4.36
CA ASN A 156 19.03 -4.82 5.54
C ASN A 156 18.56 -4.12 6.82
N GLY A 157 18.09 -4.89 7.80
CA GLY A 157 17.64 -4.37 9.08
C GLY A 157 16.37 -5.04 9.61
N SER A 158 15.82 -4.46 10.67
CA SER A 158 14.50 -4.79 11.16
C SER A 158 13.48 -3.85 10.53
N HIS A 159 12.44 -4.42 9.94
CA HIS A 159 11.41 -3.70 9.21
C HIS A 159 10.03 -4.23 9.56
N THR A 160 9.01 -3.48 9.18
CA THR A 160 7.60 -3.89 9.29
C THR A 160 6.89 -3.63 7.97
N VAL A 161 6.11 -4.61 7.53
CA VAL A 161 5.07 -4.40 6.52
C VAL A 161 3.73 -4.46 7.23
N SER A 162 2.81 -3.55 6.95
CA SER A 162 1.47 -3.60 7.52
C SER A 162 0.39 -3.31 6.49
N ALA A 163 -0.74 -4.00 6.62
CA ALA A 163 -1.97 -3.71 5.90
C ALA A 163 -3.01 -3.16 6.88
N ILE A 164 -3.64 -2.05 6.52
CA ILE A 164 -4.78 -1.49 7.22
C ILE A 164 -6.01 -1.72 6.34
N VAL A 165 -6.99 -2.48 6.83
CA VAL A 165 -8.28 -2.69 6.17
C VAL A 165 -9.34 -1.87 6.88
N GLN A 166 -10.02 -0.99 6.14
CA GLN A 166 -10.96 -0.01 6.69
C GLN A 166 -12.34 -0.13 6.05
N ASP A 167 -13.39 -0.05 6.86
CA ASP A 167 -14.74 0.28 6.39
C ASP A 167 -14.87 1.79 6.16
N PRO A 168 -15.04 2.25 4.90
CA PRO A 168 -15.15 3.67 4.59
C PRO A 168 -16.58 4.22 4.80
N THR A 169 -17.47 3.49 5.46
CA THR A 169 -18.88 3.88 5.61
C THR A 169 -19.01 5.26 6.26
N PRO A 170 -19.80 6.17 5.67
CA PRO A 170 -20.05 7.49 6.26
C PRO A 170 -21.03 7.42 7.45
N PHE A 171 -21.46 6.21 7.83
CA PHE A 171 -22.39 6.01 8.93
C PHE A 171 -21.76 6.20 10.30
N VAL A 172 -20.44 6.18 10.40
CA VAL A 172 -19.70 6.40 11.63
C VAL A 172 -18.86 7.66 11.48
N ARG A 173 -19.18 8.71 12.24
CA ARG A 173 -18.38 9.94 12.32
C ARG A 173 -17.33 9.87 13.42
N LEU A 174 -17.61 9.13 14.49
CA LEU A 174 -16.69 8.98 15.61
C LEU A 174 -16.51 7.51 15.98
N ASP A 175 -15.30 7.01 15.76
CA ASP A 175 -14.87 5.66 16.14
C ASP A 175 -13.66 5.73 17.08
N SER A 176 -13.92 6.06 18.36
CA SER A 176 -12.87 6.22 19.37
C SER A 176 -12.10 4.93 19.67
N SER A 177 -12.69 3.78 19.36
CA SER A 177 -12.12 2.46 19.62
C SER A 177 -11.50 1.84 18.38
N ASN A 178 -11.48 2.56 17.25
CA ASN A 178 -10.90 2.13 15.98
C ASN A 178 -11.45 0.77 15.48
N LEU A 179 -12.74 0.51 15.70
CA LEU A 179 -13.42 -0.74 15.38
C LEU A 179 -13.58 -0.97 13.87
N LEU A 180 -13.70 0.11 13.09
CA LEU A 180 -13.87 0.03 11.63
C LEU A 180 -12.56 -0.25 10.89
N ASN A 181 -11.44 -0.32 11.61
CA ASN A 181 -10.11 -0.57 11.09
C ASN A 181 -9.56 -1.89 11.65
N SER A 182 -8.95 -2.68 10.78
CA SER A 182 -8.13 -3.83 11.16
C SER A 182 -6.71 -3.61 10.66
N THR A 183 -5.72 -3.82 11.53
CA THR A 183 -4.29 -3.74 11.14
C THR A 183 -3.65 -5.10 11.33
N THR A 184 -3.00 -5.58 10.26
CA THR A 184 -2.10 -6.73 10.32
C THR A 184 -0.69 -6.25 10.06
N THR A 185 0.25 -6.69 10.88
CA THR A 185 1.66 -6.30 10.79
C THR A 185 2.55 -7.53 10.72
N TRP A 186 3.47 -7.53 9.76
CA TRP A 186 4.52 -8.52 9.57
C TRP A 186 5.88 -7.92 9.90
N PRO A 187 6.44 -8.22 11.08
CA PRO A 187 7.86 -7.97 11.34
C PRO A 187 8.78 -8.77 10.42
N LEU A 188 9.77 -8.09 9.85
CA LEU A 188 10.80 -8.65 8.99
C LEU A 188 12.17 -8.40 9.57
N THR A 189 13.05 -9.40 9.49
CA THR A 189 14.49 -9.24 9.70
C THR A 189 15.19 -9.57 8.39
N LEU A 190 15.75 -8.57 7.75
CA LEU A 190 16.36 -8.65 6.43
C LEU A 190 17.88 -8.58 6.58
N SER A 191 18.58 -9.54 6.00
CA SER A 191 20.04 -9.60 5.93
C SER A 191 20.46 -10.14 4.56
N GLY A 192 21.71 -9.90 4.15
CA GLY A 192 22.21 -10.34 2.84
C GLY A 192 21.47 -9.72 1.65
N GLN A 193 20.72 -8.64 1.86
CA GLN A 193 20.07 -7.87 0.80
C GLN A 193 21.10 -7.09 0.00
N ILE A 194 20.82 -6.87 -1.28
CA ILE A 194 21.65 -6.01 -2.13
C ILE A 194 21.47 -4.56 -1.66
N PRO A 195 22.54 -3.85 -1.28
CA PRO A 195 22.48 -2.44 -0.91
C PRO A 195 21.61 -1.59 -1.85
N ALA A 196 20.76 -0.74 -1.28
CA ALA A 196 19.81 0.06 -2.04
C ALA A 196 20.49 1.05 -3.01
N THR A 197 21.66 1.59 -2.65
CA THR A 197 22.39 2.61 -3.41
C THR A 197 23.77 2.13 -3.84
N LEU A 198 24.27 2.66 -4.96
CA LEU A 198 25.61 2.39 -5.48
C LEU A 198 26.70 2.81 -4.48
N ALA A 199 26.47 3.90 -3.73
CA ALA A 199 27.39 4.34 -2.69
C ALA A 199 27.54 3.29 -1.59
N ASN A 200 26.42 2.77 -1.07
CA ASN A 200 26.44 1.70 -0.06
C ASN A 200 27.03 0.41 -0.63
N TRP A 201 26.72 0.07 -1.88
CA TRP A 201 27.31 -1.07 -2.57
C TRP A 201 28.84 -0.97 -2.65
N ARG A 202 29.38 0.18 -3.06
CA ARG A 202 30.83 0.43 -3.13
C ARG A 202 31.50 0.34 -1.76
N ASN A 203 30.85 0.84 -0.72
CA ASN A 203 31.35 0.71 0.66
C ASN A 203 31.44 -0.77 1.10
N THR A 204 30.50 -1.61 0.67
CA THR A 204 30.47 -3.03 1.04
C THR A 204 31.36 -3.92 0.17
N TYR A 205 31.38 -3.69 -1.14
CA TYR A 205 31.99 -4.61 -2.11
C TYR A 205 33.17 -4.00 -2.90
N GLY A 206 33.52 -2.74 -2.63
CA GLY A 206 34.69 -2.08 -3.22
C GLY A 206 34.43 -1.42 -4.56
N ALA A 207 35.51 -1.16 -5.31
CA ALA A 207 35.48 -0.36 -6.54
C ALA A 207 34.65 -1.01 -7.66
N ASP A 208 34.14 -0.18 -8.57
CA ASP A 208 33.31 -0.59 -9.71
C ASP A 208 33.96 -1.65 -10.61
N THR A 209 35.28 -1.61 -10.74
CA THR A 209 36.09 -2.51 -11.58
C THR A 209 36.52 -3.79 -10.84
N ALA A 210 36.18 -3.95 -9.57
CA ALA A 210 36.54 -5.15 -8.82
C ALA A 210 35.89 -6.40 -9.45
N ILE A 211 36.64 -7.50 -9.47
CA ILE A 211 36.18 -8.81 -9.92
C ILE A 211 36.11 -9.73 -8.71
N LEU A 212 34.90 -10.04 -8.27
CA LEU A 212 34.64 -10.72 -6.99
C LEU A 212 34.12 -12.16 -7.17
N SER A 213 33.87 -12.58 -8.42
CA SER A 213 33.34 -13.90 -8.78
C SER A 213 34.02 -14.46 -10.03
N SER A 214 33.89 -15.77 -10.24
CA SER A 214 34.53 -16.52 -11.33
C SER A 214 33.99 -16.19 -12.74
N ASP A 215 32.83 -15.55 -12.84
CA ASP A 215 32.23 -15.10 -14.11
C ASP A 215 32.86 -13.82 -14.67
N ARG A 216 33.81 -13.20 -13.95
CA ARG A 216 34.56 -12.00 -14.36
C ARG A 216 33.67 -10.79 -14.67
N LEU A 217 32.45 -10.74 -14.12
CA LEU A 217 31.62 -9.54 -14.21
C LEU A 217 32.18 -8.45 -13.27
N PRO A 218 32.35 -7.20 -13.75
CA PRO A 218 32.70 -6.09 -12.89
C PRO A 218 31.67 -5.84 -11.79
N ASN A 219 32.14 -5.39 -10.63
CA ASN A 219 31.31 -5.10 -9.46
C ASN A 219 30.15 -4.14 -9.77
N LEU A 220 30.36 -3.14 -10.63
CA LEU A 220 29.29 -2.23 -11.06
C LEU A 220 28.21 -2.93 -11.90
N ILE A 221 28.58 -3.90 -12.73
CA ILE A 221 27.61 -4.71 -13.49
C ILE A 221 26.78 -5.57 -12.54
N LYS A 222 27.42 -6.18 -11.53
CA LYS A 222 26.71 -6.95 -10.48
C LYS A 222 25.66 -6.08 -9.78
N TYR A 223 26.04 -4.89 -9.33
CA TYR A 223 25.11 -3.93 -8.71
C TYR A 223 23.93 -3.58 -9.64
N ALA A 224 24.24 -3.16 -10.86
CA ALA A 224 23.25 -2.66 -11.80
C ALA A 224 22.25 -3.74 -12.24
N LEU A 225 22.68 -5.00 -12.33
CA LEU A 225 21.80 -6.11 -12.66
C LEU A 225 21.10 -6.71 -11.43
N GLY A 226 21.48 -6.29 -10.21
CA GLY A 226 20.92 -6.83 -8.98
C GLY A 226 21.37 -8.27 -8.71
N LEU A 227 22.64 -8.56 -8.97
CA LEU A 227 23.27 -9.86 -8.77
C LEU A 227 24.08 -9.86 -7.47
N ALA A 228 24.28 -11.04 -6.87
CA ALA A 228 25.18 -11.20 -5.74
C ALA A 228 26.63 -10.91 -6.16
N ALA A 229 27.34 -10.09 -5.37
CA ALA A 229 28.67 -9.58 -5.73
C ALA A 229 29.70 -10.71 -5.91
N ASN A 230 29.69 -11.69 -5.02
CA ASN A 230 30.68 -12.75 -4.89
C ASN A 230 30.20 -14.12 -5.40
N VAL A 231 29.10 -14.16 -6.15
CA VAL A 231 28.52 -15.40 -6.71
C VAL A 231 28.46 -15.25 -8.22
N ALA A 232 28.87 -16.28 -8.96
CA ALA A 232 28.76 -16.28 -10.42
C ALA A 232 27.29 -16.24 -10.85
N ALA A 233 26.98 -15.44 -11.87
CA ALA A 233 25.63 -15.35 -12.41
C ALA A 233 25.17 -16.70 -12.99
N THR A 234 23.94 -17.08 -12.72
CA THR A 234 23.31 -18.26 -13.31
C THR A 234 22.99 -18.02 -14.80
N PRO A 235 22.73 -19.07 -15.60
CA PRO A 235 22.33 -18.90 -17.01
C PRO A 235 21.07 -18.03 -17.19
N ALA A 236 20.14 -18.02 -16.21
CA ALA A 236 18.94 -17.20 -16.25
C ALA A 236 19.22 -15.71 -15.97
N GLU A 237 20.31 -15.41 -15.29
CA GLU A 237 20.76 -14.04 -14.95
C GLU A 237 21.76 -13.48 -15.97
N ALA A 238 22.28 -14.34 -16.86
CA ALA A 238 23.27 -13.95 -17.85
C ALA A 238 22.67 -13.04 -18.93
N ILE A 239 23.48 -12.08 -19.39
CA ILE A 239 23.18 -11.33 -20.61
C ILE A 239 23.26 -12.29 -21.78
N THR A 240 22.19 -12.38 -22.57
CA THR A 240 22.11 -13.27 -23.73
C THR A 240 21.97 -12.47 -25.02
N GLY A 241 22.47 -13.04 -26.11
CA GLY A 241 22.36 -12.48 -27.45
C GLY A 241 21.67 -13.46 -28.38
N SER A 242 20.77 -12.96 -29.24
CA SER A 242 20.10 -13.76 -30.26
C SER A 242 19.90 -12.98 -31.55
N ILE A 243 19.68 -13.66 -32.67
CA ILE A 243 19.27 -13.02 -33.92
C ILE A 243 17.76 -13.18 -34.04
N THR A 244 17.05 -12.06 -34.04
CA THR A 244 15.59 -12.02 -34.21
C THR A 244 15.29 -11.13 -35.40
N THR A 245 14.47 -11.61 -36.36
CA THR A 245 14.08 -10.86 -37.56
C THR A 245 15.24 -10.18 -38.30
N ASN A 246 16.38 -10.87 -38.40
CA ASN A 246 17.62 -10.38 -39.02
C ASN A 246 18.34 -9.25 -38.25
N TYR A 247 18.06 -9.04 -36.96
CA TYR A 247 18.80 -8.11 -36.10
C TYR A 247 19.36 -8.85 -34.88
N PHE A 248 20.62 -8.61 -34.55
CA PHE A 248 21.17 -9.08 -33.29
C PHE A 248 20.54 -8.30 -32.13
N THR A 249 20.08 -9.02 -31.13
CA THR A 249 19.34 -8.50 -29.98
C THR A 249 20.00 -8.99 -28.70
N LEU A 250 20.35 -8.05 -27.82
CA LEU A 250 20.76 -8.34 -26.46
C LEU A 250 19.56 -8.30 -25.52
N THR A 251 19.45 -9.34 -24.71
CA THR A 251 18.52 -9.43 -23.60
C THR A 251 19.32 -9.37 -22.30
N ILE A 252 19.04 -8.35 -21.49
CA ILE A 252 19.71 -8.08 -20.22
C ILE A 252 18.69 -8.27 -19.08
N PRO A 253 18.70 -9.42 -18.40
CA PRO A 253 17.94 -9.61 -17.17
C PRO A 253 18.49 -8.69 -16.07
N ARG A 254 17.61 -8.09 -15.29
CA ARG A 254 17.96 -7.38 -14.07
C ARG A 254 16.90 -7.61 -13.00
N ARG A 255 17.25 -7.44 -11.73
CA ARG A 255 16.30 -7.65 -10.63
C ARG A 255 15.33 -6.47 -10.44
N MET A 256 15.86 -5.26 -10.56
CA MET A 256 15.15 -3.98 -10.56
C MET A 256 15.95 -2.98 -11.40
N ARG A 257 15.30 -1.93 -11.88
CA ARG A 257 16.01 -0.81 -12.50
C ARG A 257 16.59 0.07 -11.40
N ARG A 258 17.92 0.15 -11.35
CA ARG A 258 18.63 1.07 -10.45
C ARG A 258 18.60 2.48 -11.05
N GLY A 259 18.14 3.46 -10.28
CA GLY A 259 18.02 4.85 -10.73
C GLY A 259 19.32 5.65 -10.67
N ASP A 260 20.30 5.17 -9.91
CA ASP A 260 21.61 5.79 -9.70
C ASP A 260 22.71 5.24 -10.64
N VAL A 261 22.30 4.50 -11.68
CA VAL A 261 23.16 4.05 -12.78
C VAL A 261 22.45 4.18 -14.12
N THR A 262 23.24 4.30 -15.18
CA THR A 262 22.78 4.28 -16.57
C THR A 262 23.16 2.97 -17.25
N TYR A 263 22.25 2.44 -18.08
CA TYR A 263 22.44 1.20 -18.82
C TYR A 263 22.52 1.55 -20.31
N THR A 264 23.69 1.38 -20.91
CA THR A 264 23.92 1.71 -22.32
C THR A 264 24.40 0.49 -23.08
N VAL A 265 23.57 -0.02 -23.99
CA VAL A 265 24.05 -1.02 -24.96
C VAL A 265 24.81 -0.30 -26.06
N GLN A 266 26.05 -0.75 -26.28
CA GLN A 266 26.96 -0.18 -27.25
C GLN A 266 27.37 -1.21 -28.29
N VAL A 267 27.56 -0.73 -29.52
CA VAL A 267 28.03 -1.53 -30.66
C VAL A 267 29.37 -1.00 -31.16
N SER A 268 30.20 -1.90 -31.68
CA SER A 268 31.51 -1.56 -32.23
C SER A 268 31.85 -2.46 -33.41
N ASN A 269 32.60 -1.93 -34.38
CA ASN A 269 33.13 -2.71 -35.49
C ASN A 269 34.60 -3.12 -35.26
N ASP A 270 35.28 -2.52 -34.28
CA ASP A 270 36.74 -2.57 -34.09
C ASP A 270 37.18 -2.88 -32.64
N LEU A 271 36.25 -3.03 -31.69
CA LEU A 271 36.46 -3.12 -30.23
C LEU A 271 37.05 -1.88 -29.57
N VAL A 272 37.28 -0.80 -30.31
CA VAL A 272 37.89 0.45 -29.83
C VAL A 272 36.85 1.56 -29.77
N THR A 273 36.16 1.79 -30.89
CA THR A 273 35.12 2.81 -31.02
C THR A 273 33.77 2.20 -30.69
N TRP A 274 33.15 2.67 -29.62
CA TRP A 274 31.87 2.18 -29.13
C TRP A 274 30.79 3.24 -29.32
N ASN A 275 29.72 2.87 -30.02
CA ASN A 275 28.63 3.76 -30.37
C ASN A 275 27.31 3.29 -29.75
N SER A 276 26.41 4.23 -29.46
CA SER A 276 25.07 3.97 -28.93
C SER A 276 24.10 5.06 -29.39
N GLY A 277 22.81 4.84 -29.18
CA GLY A 277 21.75 5.78 -29.55
C GLY A 277 21.05 5.38 -30.84
N PRO A 278 20.02 6.14 -31.27
CA PRO A 278 19.04 5.67 -32.26
C PRO A 278 19.60 5.23 -33.61
N SER A 279 20.76 5.76 -34.03
CA SER A 279 21.45 5.38 -35.26
C SER A 279 22.23 4.06 -35.17
N TYR A 280 22.44 3.54 -33.95
CA TYR A 280 23.30 2.40 -33.67
C TYR A 280 22.57 1.27 -32.94
N THR A 281 21.68 1.62 -32.01
CA THR A 281 20.92 0.69 -31.19
C THR A 281 19.46 1.12 -31.06
N VAL A 282 18.57 0.15 -30.91
CA VAL A 282 17.12 0.35 -30.76
C VAL A 282 16.64 -0.41 -29.54
N THR A 283 16.16 0.32 -28.53
CA THR A 283 15.53 -0.27 -27.34
C THR A 283 14.16 -0.83 -27.69
N LEU A 284 13.97 -2.13 -27.48
CA LEU A 284 12.71 -2.82 -27.69
C LEU A 284 11.89 -2.89 -26.40
N GLN A 285 12.55 -2.97 -25.25
CA GLN A 285 11.93 -3.04 -23.92
C GLN A 285 12.87 -2.47 -22.87
N ASP A 286 12.34 -1.69 -21.93
CA ASP A 286 13.05 -1.15 -20.75
C ASP A 286 12.11 -1.20 -19.54
N SER A 287 12.03 -2.37 -18.89
CA SER A 287 11.17 -2.64 -17.73
C SER A 287 12.00 -2.84 -16.46
N GLU A 288 11.38 -2.81 -15.28
CA GLU A 288 12.08 -3.04 -14.00
C GLU A 288 12.97 -4.29 -14.00
N THR A 289 12.51 -5.36 -14.64
CA THR A 289 13.18 -6.66 -14.62
C THR A 289 13.99 -6.99 -15.88
N GLN A 290 13.94 -6.14 -16.91
CA GLN A 290 14.58 -6.48 -18.19
C GLN A 290 14.85 -5.26 -19.07
N LEU A 291 16.00 -5.29 -19.75
CA LEU A 291 16.33 -4.39 -20.85
C LEU A 291 16.58 -5.24 -22.11
N VAL A 292 15.89 -4.92 -23.21
CA VAL A 292 16.06 -5.60 -24.51
C VAL A 292 16.43 -4.55 -25.54
N VAL A 293 17.58 -4.72 -26.18
CA VAL A 293 18.11 -3.77 -27.17
C VAL A 293 18.62 -4.53 -28.37
N ARG A 294 18.20 -4.12 -29.56
CA ARG A 294 18.73 -4.64 -30.82
C ARG A 294 19.69 -3.66 -31.49
N ASP A 295 20.46 -4.19 -32.42
CA ASP A 295 21.20 -3.37 -33.37
C ASP A 295 20.25 -2.58 -34.29
N ALA A 296 20.67 -1.38 -34.70
CA ALA A 296 20.02 -0.63 -35.76
C ALA A 296 20.32 -1.19 -37.16
N ILE A 297 21.47 -1.86 -37.34
CA ILE A 297 21.91 -2.45 -38.61
C ILE A 297 21.54 -3.94 -38.67
N PRO A 298 20.99 -4.43 -39.79
CA PRO A 298 20.75 -5.85 -39.97
C PRO A 298 22.00 -6.70 -39.78
N TYR A 299 21.82 -7.88 -39.19
CA TYR A 299 22.87 -8.87 -39.02
C TYR A 299 23.47 -9.27 -40.38
N SER A 300 22.62 -9.47 -41.40
CA SER A 300 23.06 -9.85 -42.75
C SER A 300 23.93 -8.80 -43.46
N SER A 301 23.88 -7.53 -43.06
CA SER A 301 24.69 -6.46 -43.66
C SER A 301 25.93 -6.10 -42.83
N SER A 302 26.13 -6.74 -41.68
CA SER A 302 27.24 -6.46 -40.77
C SER A 302 28.38 -7.45 -41.00
N ALA A 303 29.49 -7.00 -41.60
CA ALA A 303 30.66 -7.85 -41.83
C ALA A 303 31.36 -8.29 -40.53
N LYS A 304 31.35 -7.41 -39.52
CA LYS A 304 31.93 -7.66 -38.18
C LYS A 304 31.32 -6.68 -37.19
N ARG A 305 30.73 -7.18 -36.10
CA ARG A 305 30.09 -6.34 -35.08
C ARG A 305 30.19 -6.96 -33.70
N PHE A 306 30.50 -6.13 -32.72
CA PHE A 306 30.63 -6.47 -31.30
C PHE A 306 29.62 -5.68 -30.49
N TYR A 307 29.23 -6.25 -29.36
CA TYR A 307 28.18 -5.73 -28.49
C TYR A 307 28.67 -5.76 -27.05
N ARG A 308 28.31 -4.73 -26.28
CA ARG A 308 28.51 -4.74 -24.83
C ARG A 308 27.41 -3.97 -24.12
N LEU A 309 27.19 -4.33 -22.86
CA LEU A 309 26.52 -3.46 -21.90
C LEU A 309 27.57 -2.59 -21.21
N ALA A 310 27.44 -1.28 -21.33
CA ALA A 310 28.17 -0.30 -20.54
C ALA A 310 27.26 0.21 -19.42
N VAL A 311 27.76 0.16 -18.18
CA VAL A 311 27.08 0.72 -17.01
C VAL A 311 27.97 1.80 -16.42
N GLN A 312 27.36 2.91 -16.02
CA GLN A 312 28.03 4.05 -15.39
C GLN A 312 27.16 4.57 -14.26
N ALA A 313 27.75 5.20 -13.24
CA ALA A 313 26.98 5.95 -12.26
C ALA A 313 26.15 7.03 -12.98
N ALA A 314 24.91 7.23 -12.55
CA ALA A 314 24.11 8.34 -13.04
C ALA A 314 24.74 9.67 -12.55
N PRO A 315 24.69 10.74 -13.35
CA PRO A 315 25.13 12.07 -12.96
C PRO A 315 24.30 12.65 -11.80
#